data_AF-A0A537J4Z9-F1
#
_entry.id   AF-A0A537J4Z9-F1
#
_cell.length_a   1.000
_cell.length_b   1.000
_cell.length_c   1.000
_cell.angle_alpha   90.00
_cell.angle_beta   90.00
_cell.angle_gamma   90.00
#
_symmetry.space_group_name_H-M   'P 1'
#
loop_
_entity.id
_entity.type
_entity.pdbx_description
1 polymer ?
#
loop_
_entity_poly.entity_id
_entity_poly.type
_entity_poly.pdbx_seq_one_letter_code
_entity_poly.pdbx_strand_id
1 'polypeptide(L)'
;MFVLHAVVHALNASFLMLWEILWPLALGFTLSAIVQTVVSRRAVSSALGGDSLRSLAIACGLGAASSSCSYAAVAIARSLFRKGASFTSAIVFEFASTNLVFELGLLLLILLGWQFVAAEFVGGLVMIAILVVIFRRTLTPSMVAEARRNADRGVPG
;
A
#
# COMPACT_ATOMS: atom_id res chain seq x y z
N MET A 1 27.06 -11.13 -37.89
CA MET A 1 27.89 -10.88 -36.69
C MET A 1 27.33 -9.77 -35.81
N PHE A 2 26.99 -8.58 -36.33
CA PHE A 2 26.48 -7.45 -35.53
C PHE A 2 25.18 -7.75 -34.76
N VAL A 3 24.20 -8.37 -35.43
CA VAL A 3 22.90 -8.73 -34.82
C VAL A 3 23.07 -9.77 -33.70
N LEU A 4 23.93 -10.78 -33.91
CA LEU A 4 24.21 -11.80 -32.89
C LEU A 4 24.85 -11.17 -31.65
N HIS A 5 25.79 -10.23 -31.86
CA HIS A 5 26.43 -9.49 -30.78
C HIS A 5 25.45 -8.58 -30.02
N ALA A 6 24.54 -7.91 -30.73
CA ALA A 6 23.52 -7.06 -30.11
C ALA A 6 22.51 -7.87 -29.29
N VAL A 7 22.08 -9.04 -29.80
CA VAL A 7 21.18 -9.95 -29.08
C VAL A 7 21.86 -10.53 -27.83
N VAL A 8 23.11 -10.96 -27.94
CA VAL A 8 23.88 -11.45 -26.79
C VAL A 8 24.10 -10.34 -25.76
N HIS A 9 24.40 -9.12 -26.20
CA HIS A 9 24.57 -7.99 -25.30
C HIS A 9 23.27 -7.62 -24.57
N ALA A 10 22.14 -7.60 -25.28
CA ALA A 10 20.82 -7.36 -24.68
C ALA A 10 20.45 -8.45 -23.68
N LEU A 11 20.65 -9.73 -24.02
CA LEU A 11 20.40 -10.84 -23.10
C LEU A 11 21.25 -10.76 -21.84
N ASN A 12 22.53 -10.41 -21.99
CA ASN A 12 23.45 -10.30 -20.84
C ASN A 12 23.08 -9.10 -19.95
N ALA A 13 22.70 -7.97 -20.54
CA ALA A 13 22.23 -6.80 -19.80
C ALA A 13 20.90 -7.07 -19.07
N SER A 14 19.95 -7.74 -19.73
CA SER A 14 18.69 -8.16 -19.10
C SER A 14 18.93 -9.15 -17.96
N PHE A 15 19.88 -10.07 -18.11
CA PHE A 15 20.22 -11.04 -17.06
C PHE A 15 20.91 -10.36 -15.87
N LEU A 16 21.79 -9.39 -16.11
CA LEU A 16 22.42 -8.58 -15.05
C LEU A 16 21.38 -7.76 -14.28
N MET A 17 20.49 -7.03 -14.97
CA MET A 17 19.39 -6.32 -14.30
C MET A 17 18.47 -7.28 -13.54
N LEU A 18 18.15 -8.44 -14.13
CA LEU A 18 17.35 -9.44 -13.46
C LEU A 18 18.05 -9.88 -12.17
N TRP A 19 19.33 -10.20 -12.22
CA TRP A 19 20.09 -10.67 -11.05
C TRP A 19 20.21 -9.61 -9.96
N GLU A 20 20.46 -8.35 -10.32
CA GLU A 20 20.53 -7.23 -9.37
C GLU A 20 19.19 -6.95 -8.69
N ILE A 21 18.07 -7.06 -9.41
CA ILE A 21 16.73 -6.79 -8.87
C ILE A 21 16.16 -8.01 -8.14
N LEU A 22 16.48 -9.23 -8.59
CA LEU A 22 15.93 -10.48 -8.08
C LEU A 22 16.23 -10.69 -6.60
N TRP A 23 17.46 -10.44 -6.15
CA TRP A 23 17.83 -10.62 -4.74
C TRP A 23 17.11 -9.66 -3.79
N PRO A 24 17.12 -8.34 -4.05
CA PRO A 24 16.32 -7.39 -3.30
C PRO A 24 14.83 -7.74 -3.30
N LEU A 25 14.24 -8.11 -4.45
CA LEU A 25 12.84 -8.52 -4.54
C LEU A 25 12.55 -9.81 -3.75
N ALA A 26 13.40 -10.83 -3.86
CA ALA A 26 13.22 -12.09 -3.15
C ALA A 26 13.28 -11.90 -1.63
N LEU A 27 14.22 -11.08 -1.15
CA LEU A 27 14.31 -10.70 0.25
C LEU A 27 13.09 -9.89 0.68
N GLY A 28 12.68 -8.92 -0.14
CA GLY A 28 11.49 -8.11 0.06
C GLY A 28 10.22 -8.94 0.23
N PHE A 29 9.92 -9.80 -0.74
CA PHE A 29 8.75 -10.67 -0.72
C PHE A 29 8.79 -11.70 0.40
N THR A 30 9.96 -12.24 0.73
CA THR A 30 10.11 -13.18 1.86
C THR A 30 9.79 -12.48 3.19
N LEU A 31 10.34 -11.29 3.41
CA LEU A 31 10.05 -10.49 4.61
C LEU A 31 8.57 -10.09 4.67
N SER A 32 8.00 -9.70 3.53
CA SER A 32 6.59 -9.35 3.38
C SER A 32 5.68 -10.55 3.69
N ALA A 33 6.03 -11.76 3.24
CA ALA A 33 5.29 -12.99 3.54
C ALA A 33 5.33 -13.34 5.04
N ILE A 34 6.46 -13.13 5.71
CA ILE A 34 6.59 -13.30 7.17
C ILE A 34 5.67 -12.33 7.90
N VAL A 35 5.70 -11.04 7.54
CA VAL A 35 4.81 -10.05 8.16
C VAL A 35 3.33 -10.38 7.92
N GLN A 36 2.97 -10.76 6.68
CA GLN A 36 1.60 -11.12 6.33
C GLN A 36 1.10 -12.40 7.02
N THR A 37 1.98 -13.35 7.35
CA THR A 37 1.61 -14.54 8.13
C THR A 37 1.48 -14.26 9.61
N VAL A 38 2.18 -13.24 10.12
CA VAL A 38 2.12 -12.84 11.54
C VAL A 38 0.95 -11.86 11.82
N VAL A 39 0.51 -11.08 10.84
CA VAL A 39 -0.56 -10.06 11.01
C VAL A 39 -1.94 -10.61 10.62
N SER A 40 -2.86 -10.73 11.60
CA SER A 40 -4.18 -11.36 11.38
C SER A 40 -5.23 -10.39 10.80
N ARG A 41 -5.84 -10.77 9.65
CA ARG A 41 -6.88 -10.00 8.93
C ARG A 41 -8.20 -9.78 9.70
N ARG A 42 -8.48 -10.54 10.77
CA ARG A 42 -9.71 -10.40 11.58
C ARG A 42 -9.61 -9.31 12.66
N ALA A 43 -8.43 -9.10 13.22
CA ALA A 43 -8.17 -8.01 14.17
C ALA A 43 -8.20 -6.63 13.49
N VAL A 44 -7.80 -6.59 12.22
CA VAL A 44 -7.87 -5.42 11.32
C VAL A 44 -9.29 -4.89 11.20
N SER A 45 -10.25 -5.72 10.77
CA SER A 45 -11.61 -5.25 10.50
C SER A 45 -12.37 -4.76 11.73
N SER A 46 -12.11 -5.32 12.93
CA SER A 46 -12.77 -4.88 14.16
C SER A 46 -12.18 -3.58 14.72
N ALA A 47 -10.90 -3.30 14.48
CA ALA A 47 -10.23 -2.08 14.95
C ALA A 47 -10.49 -0.83 14.08
N LEU A 48 -10.99 -1.03 12.86
CA LEU A 48 -11.18 -0.01 11.83
C LEU A 48 -12.59 0.61 11.78
N GLY A 49 -13.49 0.24 12.71
CA GLY A 49 -14.89 0.67 12.72
C GLY A 49 -15.16 2.14 13.09
N GLY A 50 -14.15 2.95 13.37
CA GLY A 50 -14.32 4.36 13.77
C GLY A 50 -13.41 5.34 13.00
N ASP A 51 -13.74 6.64 13.03
CA ASP A 51 -12.92 7.74 12.46
C ASP A 51 -11.89 8.32 13.46
N SER A 52 -11.63 7.57 14.54
CA SER A 52 -10.71 7.99 15.60
C SER A 52 -9.26 7.96 15.12
N LEU A 53 -8.40 8.76 15.78
CA LEU A 53 -6.96 8.79 15.50
C LEU A 53 -6.32 7.40 15.64
N ARG A 54 -6.85 6.58 16.56
CA ARG A 54 -6.44 5.19 16.78
C ARG A 54 -6.77 4.31 15.57
N SER A 55 -7.96 4.44 15.01
CA SER A 55 -8.39 3.68 13.83
C SER A 55 -7.57 4.06 12.59
N LEU A 56 -7.22 5.35 12.42
CA LEU A 56 -6.33 5.82 11.35
C LEU A 56 -4.90 5.29 11.50
N ALA A 57 -4.34 5.31 12.72
CA ALA A 57 -3.00 4.78 12.97
C ALA A 57 -2.93 3.26 12.70
N ILE A 58 -3.98 2.53 13.09
CA ILE A 58 -4.10 1.09 12.81
C ILE A 58 -4.27 0.85 11.31
N ALA A 59 -5.11 1.63 10.61
CA ALA A 59 -5.25 1.58 9.16
C ALA A 59 -3.91 1.75 8.45
N CYS A 60 -3.16 2.77 8.85
CA CYS A 60 -1.87 3.13 8.29
C CYS A 60 -0.82 2.03 8.55
N GLY A 61 -0.72 1.51 9.78
CA GLY A 61 0.23 0.44 10.11
C GLY A 61 -0.08 -0.87 9.39
N LEU A 62 -1.36 -1.19 9.23
CA LEU A 62 -1.79 -2.39 8.51
C LEU A 62 -1.63 -2.26 7.00
N GLY A 63 -1.85 -1.06 6.46
CA GLY A 63 -1.52 -0.76 5.07
C GLY A 63 -0.02 -0.93 4.84
N ALA A 64 0.82 -0.26 5.63
CA ALA A 64 2.27 -0.35 5.56
C ALA A 64 2.81 -1.81 5.63
N ALA A 65 2.13 -2.68 6.37
CA ALA A 65 2.45 -4.10 6.47
C ALA A 65 1.95 -4.94 5.27
N SER A 66 0.87 -4.51 4.61
CA SER A 66 0.24 -5.21 3.49
C SER A 66 0.86 -4.73 2.19
N SER A 67 1.90 -5.40 1.69
CA SER A 67 2.41 -5.18 0.33
C SER A 67 1.36 -5.65 -0.68
N SER A 68 0.51 -4.73 -1.14
CA SER A 68 -0.57 -5.00 -2.09
C SER A 68 -0.42 -4.07 -3.28
N CYS A 69 -0.49 -4.62 -4.49
CA CYS A 69 -0.59 -3.84 -5.72
C CYS A 69 -1.85 -2.95 -5.69
N SER A 70 -1.83 -1.79 -6.36
CA SER A 70 -2.90 -0.78 -6.25
C SER A 70 -4.32 -1.34 -6.46
N TYR A 71 -4.50 -2.30 -7.38
CA TYR A 71 -5.78 -2.98 -7.57
C TYR A 71 -6.20 -3.88 -6.39
N ALA A 72 -5.25 -4.61 -5.80
CA ALA A 72 -5.52 -5.42 -4.62
C ALA A 72 -5.81 -4.53 -3.40
N ALA A 73 -5.11 -3.40 -3.27
CA ALA A 73 -5.34 -2.41 -2.21
C ALA A 73 -6.77 -1.85 -2.29
N VAL A 74 -7.23 -1.40 -3.46
CA VAL A 74 -8.61 -0.91 -3.68
C VAL A 74 -9.65 -1.98 -3.36
N ALA A 75 -9.43 -3.23 -3.79
CA ALA A 75 -10.35 -4.34 -3.51
C ALA A 75 -10.49 -4.61 -2.00
N ILE A 76 -9.36 -4.57 -1.27
CA ILE A 76 -9.34 -4.74 0.19
C ILE A 76 -10.00 -3.54 0.88
N ALA A 77 -9.67 -2.31 0.48
CA ALA A 77 -10.26 -1.09 1.03
C ALA A 77 -11.79 -1.08 0.85
N ARG A 78 -12.30 -1.44 -0.33
CA ARG A 78 -13.74 -1.61 -0.58
C ARG A 78 -14.36 -2.67 0.32
N SER A 79 -13.71 -3.83 0.48
CA SER A 79 -14.18 -4.89 1.38
C SER A 79 -14.25 -4.42 2.82
N LEU A 80 -13.24 -3.68 3.27
CA LEU A 80 -13.13 -3.13 4.61
C LEU A 80 -14.23 -2.09 4.87
N PHE A 81 -14.45 -1.19 3.91
CA PHE A 81 -15.53 -0.21 3.95
C PHE A 81 -16.91 -0.89 4.03
N ARG A 82 -17.19 -1.87 3.17
CA ARG A 82 -18.44 -2.66 3.22
C ARG A 82 -18.64 -3.34 4.58
N LYS A 83 -17.57 -3.88 5.16
CA LYS A 83 -17.58 -4.54 6.48
C LYS A 83 -17.70 -3.60 7.69
N GLY A 84 -17.85 -2.30 7.46
CA GLY A 84 -18.13 -1.34 8.52
C GLY A 84 -16.97 -0.41 8.90
N ALA A 85 -15.83 -0.47 8.18
CA ALA A 85 -14.80 0.55 8.37
C ALA A 85 -15.28 1.93 7.90
N SER A 86 -14.74 2.98 8.50
CA SER A 86 -14.99 4.34 8.02
C SER A 86 -14.38 4.54 6.64
N PHE A 87 -14.97 5.42 5.82
CA PHE A 87 -14.45 5.72 4.49
C PHE A 87 -13.02 6.23 4.57
N THR A 88 -12.76 7.17 5.47
CA THR A 88 -11.43 7.73 5.71
C THR A 88 -10.42 6.63 6.07
N SER A 89 -10.77 5.71 6.97
CA SER A 89 -9.88 4.63 7.38
C SER A 89 -9.59 3.63 6.26
N ALA A 90 -10.59 3.34 5.41
CA ALA A 90 -10.39 2.46 4.26
C ALA A 90 -9.43 3.08 3.23
N ILE A 91 -9.56 4.38 2.95
CA ILE A 91 -8.67 5.08 2.02
C ILE A 91 -7.27 5.27 2.62
N VAL A 92 -7.16 5.56 3.92
CA VAL A 92 -5.85 5.62 4.61
C VAL A 92 -5.12 4.28 4.56
N PHE A 93 -5.85 3.17 4.72
CA PHE A 93 -5.30 1.83 4.54
C PHE A 93 -4.77 1.63 3.11
N GLU A 94 -5.53 2.02 2.09
CA GLU A 94 -5.14 1.92 0.68
C GLU A 94 -3.86 2.72 0.36
N PHE A 95 -3.81 3.97 0.80
CA PHE A 95 -2.63 4.83 0.61
C PHE A 95 -1.42 4.30 1.36
N ALA A 96 -1.58 3.85 2.59
CA ALA A 96 -0.47 3.28 3.35
C ALA A 96 0.04 1.96 2.74
N SER A 97 -0.86 1.16 2.16
CA SER A 97 -0.51 -0.11 1.47
C SER A 97 0.32 0.08 0.21
N THR A 98 0.29 1.27 -0.38
CA THR A 98 1.03 1.60 -1.60
C THR A 98 2.27 2.46 -1.35
N ASN A 99 2.25 3.32 -0.33
CA ASN A 99 3.31 4.33 -0.10
C ASN A 99 4.17 4.07 1.15
N LEU A 100 3.72 3.25 2.10
CA LEU A 100 4.45 3.01 3.36
C LEU A 100 4.91 1.56 3.47
N VAL A 101 5.02 0.85 2.35
CA VAL A 101 5.36 -0.57 2.36
C VAL A 101 6.80 -0.76 2.81
N PHE A 102 7.00 -1.55 3.86
CA PHE A 102 8.33 -1.82 4.41
C PHE A 102 9.27 -2.48 3.40
N GLU A 103 8.70 -3.23 2.46
CA GLU A 103 9.43 -3.89 1.39
C GLU A 103 10.16 -2.89 0.47
N LEU A 104 9.47 -1.92 -0.12
CA LEU A 104 10.08 -0.86 -0.92
C LEU A 104 11.03 0.00 -0.06
N GLY A 105 10.69 0.23 1.21
CA GLY A 105 11.58 0.91 2.14
C GLY A 105 12.94 0.22 2.29
N LEU A 106 12.96 -1.11 2.37
CA LEU A 106 14.20 -1.89 2.44
C LEU A 106 14.97 -1.85 1.12
N LEU A 107 14.27 -1.92 -0.02
CA LEU A 107 14.88 -1.78 -1.35
C LEU A 107 15.56 -0.42 -1.51
N LEU A 108 14.86 0.66 -1.16
CA LEU A 108 15.39 2.02 -1.20
C LEU A 108 16.57 2.18 -0.24
N LEU A 109 16.52 1.55 0.94
CA LEU A 109 17.62 1.60 1.91
C LEU A 109 18.92 1.05 1.31
N ILE A 110 18.82 -0.09 0.61
CA ILE A 110 19.96 -0.78 0.03
C ILE A 110 20.47 -0.06 -1.22
N LEU A 111 19.58 0.41 -2.10
CA LEU A 111 19.98 0.98 -3.39
C LEU A 111 20.32 2.48 -3.31
N LEU A 112 19.53 3.27 -2.57
CA LEU A 112 19.62 4.75 -2.54
C LEU A 112 20.06 5.30 -1.18
N GLY A 113 20.06 4.47 -0.13
CA GLY A 113 20.46 4.84 1.22
C GLY A 113 19.30 5.35 2.08
N TRP A 114 19.60 5.58 3.37
CA TRP A 114 18.58 5.85 4.39
C TRP A 114 17.85 7.18 4.22
N GLN A 115 18.44 8.17 3.54
CA GLN A 115 17.83 9.47 3.31
C GLN A 115 16.59 9.37 2.41
N PHE A 116 16.66 8.54 1.36
CA PHE A 116 15.52 8.30 0.47
C PHE A 116 14.40 7.55 1.17
N VAL A 117 14.76 6.57 2.01
CA VAL A 117 13.79 5.86 2.85
C VAL A 117 13.08 6.83 3.78
N ALA A 118 13.83 7.65 4.52
CA ALA A 118 13.25 8.63 5.42
C ALA A 118 12.35 9.62 4.67
N ALA A 119 12.77 10.10 3.50
CA ALA A 119 11.97 10.99 2.66
C ALA A 119 10.66 10.34 2.20
N GLU A 120 10.70 9.08 1.76
CA GLU A 120 9.52 8.33 1.31
C GLU A 120 8.51 8.15 2.46
N PHE A 121 8.97 7.66 3.62
CA PHE A 121 8.10 7.46 4.77
C PHE A 121 7.51 8.77 5.29
N VAL A 122 8.31 9.83 5.39
CA VAL A 122 7.83 11.15 5.81
C VAL A 122 6.86 11.72 4.78
N GLY A 123 7.17 11.63 3.49
CA GLY A 123 6.31 12.09 2.40
C GLY A 123 4.95 11.37 2.40
N GLY A 124 4.97 10.04 2.54
CA GLY A 124 3.76 9.22 2.65
C GLY A 124 2.90 9.59 3.86
N LEU A 125 3.51 9.78 5.03
CA LEU A 125 2.80 10.22 6.24
C LEU A 125 2.21 11.63 6.10
N VAL A 126 2.96 12.57 5.53
CA VAL A 126 2.48 13.93 5.26
C VAL A 126 1.30 13.90 4.28
N MET A 127 1.39 13.10 3.22
CA MET A 127 0.31 12.94 2.25
C MET A 127 -0.96 12.37 2.91
N ILE A 128 -0.84 11.34 3.75
CA ILE A 128 -1.97 10.79 4.51
C ILE A 128 -2.56 11.85 5.44
N ALA A 129 -1.73 12.64 6.13
CA ALA A 129 -2.20 13.70 7.02
C ALA A 129 -3.00 14.76 6.25
N ILE A 130 -2.48 15.21 5.10
CA ILE A 130 -3.17 16.15 4.21
C ILE A 130 -4.51 15.56 3.75
N LEU A 131 -4.51 14.31 3.30
CA LEU A 131 -5.71 13.61 2.84
C LEU A 131 -6.78 13.55 3.94
N VAL A 132 -6.39 13.16 5.16
CA VAL A 132 -7.29 13.11 6.31
C VAL A 132 -7.86 14.49 6.63
N VAL A 133 -7.05 15.55 6.56
CA VAL A 133 -7.53 16.93 6.80
C VAL A 133 -8.53 17.35 5.73
N ILE A 134 -8.24 17.08 4.46
CA ILE A 134 -9.16 17.37 3.34
C ILE A 134 -10.47 16.63 3.57
N PHE A 135 -10.42 15.32 3.79
CA PHE A 135 -11.58 14.47 4.01
C PHE A 135 -12.41 14.90 5.20
N ARG A 136 -11.80 15.28 6.33
CA ARG A 136 -12.52 15.83 7.48
C ARG A 136 -13.23 17.15 7.18
N ARG A 137 -12.77 17.92 6.19
CA ARG A 137 -13.42 19.18 5.79
C ARG A 137 -14.42 19.03 4.65
N THR A 138 -14.23 18.05 3.76
CA THR A 138 -15.04 17.91 2.53
C THR A 138 -16.06 16.79 2.59
N LEU A 139 -15.83 15.71 3.35
CA LEU A 139 -16.78 14.59 3.43
C LEU A 139 -17.96 14.94 4.33
N THR A 140 -19.14 14.93 3.74
CA THR A 140 -20.40 15.03 4.46
C THR A 140 -21.00 13.64 4.72
N PRO A 141 -21.83 13.46 5.76
CA PRO A 141 -22.45 12.18 6.07
C PRO A 141 -23.29 11.60 4.92
N SER A 142 -23.91 12.48 4.11
CA SER A 142 -24.70 12.08 2.94
C SER A 142 -23.84 11.43 1.85
N MET A 143 -22.64 11.97 1.58
CA MET A 143 -21.70 11.43 0.60
C MET A 143 -21.18 10.04 1.01
N VAL A 144 -20.87 9.86 2.30
CA VAL A 144 -20.42 8.56 2.83
C VAL A 144 -21.54 7.52 2.77
N ALA A 145 -22.78 7.92 3.07
CA ALA A 145 -23.94 7.04 2.99
C ALA A 145 -24.23 6.62 1.53
N GLU A 146 -24.07 7.52 0.57
CA GLU A 146 -24.22 7.22 -0.85
C GLU A 146 -23.13 6.28 -1.36
N ALA A 147 -21.87 6.54 -0.99
CA ALA A 147 -20.75 5.65 -1.27
C ALA A 147 -20.99 4.24 -0.73
N ARG A 148 -21.55 4.12 0.49
CA ARG A 148 -21.91 2.82 1.09
C ARG A 148 -23.00 2.11 0.29
N ARG A 149 -24.07 2.82 -0.10
CA ARG A 149 -25.14 2.25 -0.95
C ARG A 149 -24.59 1.74 -2.29
N ASN A 150 -23.68 2.47 -2.93
CA ASN A 150 -23.06 2.05 -4.19
C ASN A 150 -22.11 0.86 -4.00
N ALA A 151 -21.33 0.86 -2.92
CA ALA A 151 -20.44 -0.25 -2.59
C ALA A 151 -21.22 -1.56 -2.37
N ASP A 152 -22.38 -1.51 -1.70
CA ASP A 152 -23.24 -2.66 -1.42
C ASP A 152 -23.99 -3.15 -2.65
N ARG A 153 -24.39 -2.26 -3.56
CA ARG A 153 -25.01 -2.60 -4.86
C ARG A 153 -24.06 -3.27 -5.84
N GLY A 154 -22.77 -3.40 -5.51
CA GLY A 154 -21.81 -4.08 -6.38
C GLY A 154 -21.47 -3.32 -7.66
N VAL A 155 -21.88 -2.04 -7.78
CA VAL A 155 -21.63 -1.23 -8.97
C VAL A 155 -20.10 -1.19 -9.23
N PRO A 156 -19.63 -1.47 -10.46
CA PRO A 156 -18.25 -1.21 -10.82
C PRO A 156 -18.03 0.31 -10.76
N GLY A 157 -17.04 0.74 -9.97
CA GLY A 157 -16.56 2.12 -9.94
C GLY A 157 -15.59 2.38 -11.06
#